data_AF-A0A518ALT0-F1
#
_entry.id   AF-A0A518ALT0-F1
#
_cell.length_a   1.000
_cell.length_b   1.000
_cell.length_c   1.000
_cell.angle_alpha   90.00
_cell.angle_beta   90.00
_cell.angle_gamma   90.00
#
_symmetry.space_group_name_H-M   'P 1'
#
loop_
_entity.id
_entity.type
_entity.pdbx_description
1 polymer ?
#
loop_
_entity_poly.entity_id
_entity_poly.type
_entity_poly.pdbx_seq_one_letter_code
_entity_poly.pdbx_strand_id
1 'polypeptide(L)'
;MHVAVVDEWLPYPVDCGKKLRSFHLLAPLARTHRITYLAPRSGYREQDDLAQQAMTDAGFKVVWIEQQVPPNSGLMFAPRLAKNFFSPYPYSVDRHINRQMQVQVEQLDREGDVDLWHAEWTPYVENLRGFVSKPWIINAHNVESLIWQRYRDVQRNRMKAWYFNMQYQRFEAYEQRAFQEASCVVTCTDDDATIARTTMNAENVQVVSNGVDTSRFTTDSINRDHNELLFLGSLAWRPNLDAVKLLLDSIFPAIRVQLPKTRLTIVGFEPPSWLVSRVAQLPNVELYGNAPQVEPFLERAGAMVVPLRIGGGSRIKILEALGAACPVISTAVGAEGLHLQPTTDIVIANTVESFADTTVKALANYRALLQTAHSGRNVVRARYEWSSLAEQLGEIWEMQLATEGMLAV
;
A
#
# COMPACT_ATOMS: atom_id res chain seq x y z
N MET A 1 -15.75 16.46 -15.40
CA MET A 1 -14.86 15.69 -16.29
C MET A 1 -15.21 14.22 -16.25
N HIS A 2 -14.80 13.47 -17.27
CA HIS A 2 -14.80 12.01 -17.32
C HIS A 2 -13.38 11.47 -17.16
N VAL A 3 -13.15 10.72 -16.09
CA VAL A 3 -11.88 10.02 -15.86
C VAL A 3 -12.09 8.52 -16.08
N ALA A 4 -11.20 7.91 -16.87
CA ALA A 4 -11.14 6.47 -17.05
C ALA A 4 -9.96 5.90 -16.23
N VAL A 5 -10.26 5.07 -15.25
CA VAL A 5 -9.27 4.43 -14.37
C VAL A 5 -9.02 3.00 -14.84
N VAL A 6 -7.75 2.60 -14.95
CA VAL A 6 -7.33 1.22 -15.24
C VAL A 6 -6.57 0.64 -14.04
N ASP A 7 -6.98 -0.54 -13.59
CA ASP A 7 -6.32 -1.25 -12.48
C ASP A 7 -6.44 -2.78 -12.58
N GLU A 8 -5.78 -3.48 -11.65
CA GLU A 8 -5.71 -4.94 -11.57
C GLU A 8 -6.96 -5.62 -11.00
N TRP A 9 -7.73 -4.89 -10.20
CA TRP A 9 -8.98 -5.35 -9.59
C TRP A 9 -9.82 -4.15 -9.18
N LEU A 10 -11.10 -4.38 -8.90
CA LEU A 10 -11.91 -3.36 -8.23
C LEU A 10 -11.40 -3.14 -6.79
N PRO A 11 -11.44 -1.90 -6.27
CA PRO A 11 -10.94 -1.58 -4.94
C PRO A 11 -11.94 -1.95 -3.82
N TYR A 12 -12.69 -3.04 -4.00
CA TYR A 12 -13.65 -3.56 -3.03
C TYR A 12 -13.64 -5.10 -3.01
N PRO A 13 -13.82 -5.76 -1.85
CA PRO A 13 -13.85 -5.19 -0.50
C PRO A 13 -12.52 -4.53 -0.12
N VAL A 14 -12.58 -3.62 0.84
CA VAL A 14 -11.48 -2.73 1.23
C VAL A 14 -10.49 -3.45 2.16
N ASP A 15 -9.94 -4.57 1.68
CA ASP A 15 -9.26 -5.61 2.48
C ASP A 15 -7.72 -5.52 2.49
N CYS A 16 -7.14 -4.66 1.65
CA CYS A 16 -5.69 -4.44 1.59
C CYS A 16 -5.37 -2.96 1.36
N GLY A 17 -4.13 -2.57 1.67
CA GLY A 17 -3.71 -1.16 1.63
C GLY A 17 -3.93 -0.48 0.27
N LYS A 18 -3.69 -1.21 -0.82
CA LYS A 18 -3.94 -0.71 -2.19
C LYS A 18 -5.41 -0.40 -2.40
N LYS A 19 -6.30 -1.38 -2.21
CA LYS A 19 -7.75 -1.20 -2.37
C LYS A 19 -8.30 -0.11 -1.44
N LEU A 20 -7.77 -0.02 -0.22
CA LEU A 20 -8.13 1.00 0.76
C LEU A 20 -7.83 2.41 0.26
N ARG A 21 -6.61 2.65 -0.22
CA ARG A 21 -6.25 3.91 -0.86
C ARG A 21 -7.15 4.23 -2.05
N SER A 22 -7.23 3.32 -3.02
CA SER A 22 -7.93 3.55 -4.27
C SER A 22 -9.42 3.86 -4.04
N PHE A 23 -10.09 3.08 -3.18
CA PHE A 23 -11.51 3.30 -2.88
C PHE A 23 -11.74 4.63 -2.19
N HIS A 24 -10.97 4.95 -1.13
CA HIS A 24 -11.19 6.16 -0.34
C HIS A 24 -10.80 7.45 -1.07
N LEU A 25 -9.85 7.41 -2.00
CA LEU A 25 -9.53 8.57 -2.84
C LEU A 25 -10.55 8.76 -3.98
N LEU A 26 -10.96 7.67 -4.64
CA LEU A 26 -11.78 7.77 -5.85
C LEU A 26 -13.29 7.87 -5.56
N ALA A 27 -13.80 7.26 -4.48
CA ALA A 27 -15.24 7.24 -4.20
C ALA A 27 -15.83 8.64 -3.94
N PRO A 28 -15.16 9.56 -3.21
CA PRO A 28 -15.62 10.94 -3.13
C PRO A 28 -15.64 11.63 -4.49
N LEU A 29 -14.63 11.38 -5.32
CA LEU A 29 -14.50 11.97 -6.66
C LEU A 29 -15.54 11.44 -7.65
N ALA A 30 -16.00 10.19 -7.49
CA ALA A 30 -17.09 9.61 -8.29
C ALA A 30 -18.44 10.33 -8.10
N ARG A 31 -18.60 11.11 -7.02
CA ARG A 31 -19.81 11.92 -6.77
C ARG A 31 -19.81 13.25 -7.53
N THR A 32 -18.63 13.76 -7.88
CA THR A 32 -18.46 15.05 -8.57
C THR A 32 -18.01 14.89 -10.02
N HIS A 33 -17.43 13.74 -10.36
CA HIS A 33 -16.92 13.42 -11.68
C HIS A 33 -17.51 12.10 -12.19
N ARG A 34 -17.60 11.96 -13.51
CA ARG A 34 -17.93 10.67 -14.10
C ARG A 34 -16.68 9.81 -14.11
N ILE A 35 -16.69 8.69 -13.39
CA ILE A 35 -15.55 7.76 -13.36
C ILE A 35 -15.94 6.44 -14.02
N THR A 36 -15.21 6.04 -15.07
CA THR A 36 -15.27 4.68 -15.62
C THR A 36 -14.09 3.88 -15.11
N TYR A 37 -14.34 2.74 -14.47
CA TYR A 37 -13.32 1.90 -13.85
C TYR A 37 -13.19 0.58 -14.60
N LEU A 38 -12.02 0.34 -15.20
CA LEU A 38 -11.69 -0.85 -15.98
C LEU A 38 -10.83 -1.79 -15.14
N ALA A 39 -11.30 -3.01 -14.93
CA ALA A 39 -10.54 -4.04 -14.21
C ALA A 39 -10.81 -5.45 -14.76
N PRO A 40 -9.81 -6.36 -14.73
CA PRO A 40 -10.03 -7.78 -14.96
C PRO A 40 -10.94 -8.42 -13.92
N ARG A 41 -11.74 -9.42 -14.33
CA ARG A 41 -12.46 -10.27 -13.37
C ARG A 41 -11.50 -11.06 -12.49
N SER A 42 -11.82 -11.19 -11.21
CA SER A 42 -11.02 -11.98 -10.26
C SER A 42 -11.10 -13.49 -10.51
N GLY A 43 -12.15 -13.92 -11.22
CA GLY A 43 -12.48 -15.34 -11.41
C GLY A 43 -13.43 -15.89 -10.34
N TYR A 44 -13.77 -15.10 -9.32
CA TYR A 44 -14.74 -15.42 -8.29
C TYR A 44 -15.99 -14.57 -8.46
N ARG A 45 -16.98 -15.09 -9.20
CA ARG A 45 -18.16 -14.32 -9.62
C ARG A 45 -18.91 -13.62 -8.48
N GLU A 46 -19.09 -14.29 -7.34
CA GLU A 46 -19.76 -13.69 -6.19
C GLU A 46 -19.01 -12.47 -5.64
N GLN A 47 -17.67 -12.51 -5.62
CA GLN A 47 -16.85 -11.38 -5.17
C GLN A 47 -16.88 -10.24 -6.19
N ASP A 48 -16.80 -10.57 -7.49
CA ASP A 48 -16.89 -9.60 -8.58
C ASP A 48 -18.25 -8.87 -8.54
N ASP A 49 -19.36 -9.61 -8.35
CA ASP A 49 -20.71 -9.05 -8.31
C ASP A 49 -20.89 -8.12 -7.08
N LEU A 50 -20.39 -8.53 -5.91
CA LEU A 50 -20.37 -7.69 -4.70
C LEU A 50 -19.55 -6.41 -4.89
N ALA A 51 -18.36 -6.52 -5.49
CA ALA A 51 -17.49 -5.39 -5.76
C ALA A 51 -18.11 -4.44 -6.79
N GLN A 52 -18.74 -4.97 -7.85
CA GLN A 52 -19.44 -4.16 -8.83
C GLN A 52 -20.61 -3.40 -8.21
N GLN A 53 -21.40 -4.03 -7.35
CA GLN A 53 -22.49 -3.36 -6.66
C GLN A 53 -21.97 -2.22 -5.79
N ALA A 54 -20.97 -2.47 -4.93
CA ALA A 54 -20.38 -1.44 -4.08
C ALA A 54 -19.79 -0.26 -4.87
N MET A 55 -19.13 -0.55 -5.99
CA MET A 55 -18.61 0.48 -6.90
C MET A 55 -19.74 1.26 -7.58
N THR A 56 -20.81 0.59 -8.01
CA THR A 56 -21.95 1.28 -8.64
C THR A 56 -22.66 2.20 -7.64
N ASP A 57 -22.87 1.73 -6.41
CA ASP A 57 -23.47 2.50 -5.31
C ASP A 57 -22.61 3.72 -4.93
N ALA A 58 -21.29 3.61 -5.10
CA ALA A 58 -20.36 4.72 -4.90
C ALA A 58 -20.28 5.70 -6.10
N GLY A 59 -20.96 5.43 -7.21
CA GLY A 59 -21.06 6.33 -8.38
C GLY A 59 -20.15 5.96 -9.57
N PHE A 60 -19.51 4.79 -9.55
CA PHE A 60 -18.62 4.37 -10.63
C PHE A 60 -19.37 3.64 -11.76
N LYS A 61 -18.94 3.84 -13.01
CA LYS A 61 -19.27 2.96 -14.14
C LYS A 61 -18.19 1.86 -14.25
N VAL A 62 -18.53 0.62 -13.89
CA VAL A 62 -17.60 -0.51 -13.99
C VAL A 62 -17.60 -1.11 -15.39
N VAL A 63 -16.41 -1.38 -15.93
CA VAL A 63 -16.19 -2.10 -17.19
C VAL A 63 -15.27 -3.30 -16.90
N TRP A 64 -15.81 -4.50 -17.07
CA TRP A 64 -15.06 -5.73 -16.84
C TRP A 64 -14.21 -6.13 -18.03
N ILE A 65 -13.00 -6.60 -17.74
CA ILE A 65 -12.14 -7.30 -18.70
C ILE A 65 -12.18 -8.79 -18.41
N GLU A 66 -12.65 -9.60 -19.36
CA GLU A 66 -12.84 -11.05 -19.18
C GLU A 66 -11.50 -11.82 -19.10
N GLN A 67 -10.46 -11.31 -19.76
CA GLN A 67 -9.12 -11.88 -19.68
C GLN A 67 -8.55 -11.70 -18.27
N GLN A 68 -8.44 -12.80 -17.54
CA GLN A 68 -7.85 -12.85 -16.21
C GLN A 68 -6.33 -12.66 -16.23
N VAL A 69 -5.81 -12.10 -15.13
CA VAL A 69 -4.37 -12.02 -14.91
C VAL A 69 -3.82 -13.41 -14.58
N PRO A 70 -2.78 -13.89 -15.29
CA PRO A 70 -2.21 -15.22 -15.04
C PRO A 70 -1.71 -15.38 -13.59
N PRO A 71 -1.99 -16.49 -12.87
CA PRO A 71 -1.67 -16.63 -11.44
C PRO A 71 -0.17 -16.79 -11.16
N ASN A 72 0.27 -16.43 -9.95
CA ASN A 72 1.66 -16.54 -9.46
C ASN A 72 2.07 -17.96 -9.01
N SER A 73 1.29 -18.98 -9.39
CA SER A 73 1.51 -20.38 -9.01
C SER A 73 1.02 -21.32 -10.12
N GLY A 74 1.26 -22.62 -9.96
CA GLY A 74 0.80 -23.67 -10.87
C GLY A 74 1.80 -24.06 -11.97
N LEU A 75 1.44 -25.07 -12.74
CA LEU A 75 2.31 -25.73 -13.73
C LEU A 75 2.85 -24.77 -14.80
N MET A 76 2.05 -23.76 -15.17
CA MET A 76 2.44 -22.76 -16.17
C MET A 76 3.30 -21.63 -15.59
N PHE A 77 3.54 -21.57 -14.28
CA PHE A 77 4.34 -20.50 -13.67
C PHE A 77 5.82 -20.57 -14.08
N ALA A 78 6.44 -21.74 -13.95
CA ALA A 78 7.84 -21.96 -14.31
C ALA A 78 8.16 -21.60 -15.78
N PRO A 79 7.38 -22.06 -16.80
CA PRO A 79 7.64 -21.67 -18.18
C PRO A 79 7.38 -20.19 -18.46
N ARG A 80 6.41 -19.55 -17.79
CA ARG A 80 6.18 -18.09 -17.90
C ARG A 80 7.35 -17.30 -17.32
N LEU A 81 7.86 -17.72 -16.16
CA LEU A 81 9.04 -17.10 -15.55
C LEU A 81 10.28 -17.27 -16.44
N ALA A 82 10.47 -18.47 -17.02
CA ALA A 82 11.53 -18.75 -17.99
C ALA A 82 11.44 -17.86 -19.24
N LYS A 83 10.24 -17.68 -19.79
CA LYS A 83 10.02 -16.77 -20.94
C LYS A 83 10.36 -15.32 -20.59
N ASN A 84 9.98 -14.87 -19.39
CA ASN A 84 10.25 -13.49 -18.95
C ASN A 84 11.74 -13.18 -18.74
N PHE A 85 12.62 -14.17 -18.63
CA PHE A 85 14.07 -13.90 -18.67
C PHE A 85 14.50 -13.17 -19.95
N PHE A 86 13.79 -13.38 -21.06
CA PHE A 86 14.03 -12.70 -22.34
C PHE A 86 13.17 -11.45 -22.56
N SER A 87 12.27 -11.12 -21.63
CA SER A 87 11.48 -9.90 -21.69
C SER A 87 12.29 -8.71 -21.18
N PRO A 88 12.19 -7.54 -21.83
CA PRO A 88 12.73 -6.30 -21.26
C PRO A 88 11.93 -5.84 -20.03
N TYR A 89 10.70 -6.35 -19.85
CA TYR A 89 9.83 -6.01 -18.73
C TYR A 89 10.03 -6.92 -17.51
N PRO A 90 9.94 -6.39 -16.28
CA PRO A 90 9.80 -7.22 -15.09
C PRO A 90 8.60 -8.17 -15.20
N TYR A 91 8.70 -9.37 -14.62
CA TYR A 91 7.63 -10.38 -14.71
C TYR A 91 6.28 -9.88 -14.20
N SER A 92 6.31 -9.10 -13.12
CA SER A 92 5.13 -8.47 -12.54
C SER A 92 4.55 -7.35 -13.39
N VAL A 93 5.26 -6.84 -14.41
CA VAL A 93 4.67 -5.92 -15.40
C VAL A 93 4.10 -6.72 -16.56
N ASP A 94 4.92 -7.60 -17.13
CA ASP A 94 4.61 -8.41 -18.32
C ASP A 94 3.29 -9.20 -18.18
N ARG A 95 2.98 -9.70 -16.98
CA ARG A 95 1.75 -10.45 -16.73
C ARG A 95 0.46 -9.61 -16.70
N HIS A 96 0.54 -8.30 -16.51
CA HIS A 96 -0.60 -7.39 -16.46
C HIS A 96 -0.89 -6.71 -17.80
N ILE A 97 -0.05 -6.93 -18.81
CA ILE A 97 -0.33 -6.54 -20.19
C ILE A 97 -1.52 -7.36 -20.69
N ASN A 98 -2.63 -6.68 -20.96
CA ASN A 98 -3.90 -7.31 -21.25
C ASN A 98 -4.47 -6.78 -22.57
N ARG A 99 -4.49 -7.64 -23.59
CA ARG A 99 -4.94 -7.26 -24.93
C ARG A 99 -6.41 -6.89 -24.96
N GLN A 100 -7.26 -7.57 -24.18
CA GLN A 100 -8.67 -7.20 -24.10
C GLN A 100 -8.86 -5.83 -23.45
N MET A 101 -8.07 -5.52 -22.42
CA MET A 101 -8.05 -4.19 -21.82
C MET A 101 -7.62 -3.12 -22.82
N GLN A 102 -6.53 -3.34 -23.55
CA GLN A 102 -6.04 -2.41 -24.58
C GLN A 102 -7.11 -2.12 -25.66
N VAL A 103 -7.83 -3.14 -26.11
CA VAL A 103 -8.93 -2.96 -27.08
C VAL A 103 -10.07 -2.12 -26.49
N GLN A 104 -10.44 -2.34 -25.23
CA GLN A 104 -11.48 -1.56 -24.56
C GLN A 104 -11.04 -0.12 -24.30
N VAL A 105 -9.78 0.08 -23.90
CA VAL A 105 -9.16 1.40 -23.71
C VAL A 105 -9.19 2.18 -25.02
N GLU A 106 -8.70 1.59 -26.11
CA GLU A 106 -8.66 2.24 -27.43
C GLU A 106 -10.07 2.54 -27.96
N GLN A 107 -11.06 1.69 -27.67
CA GLN A 107 -12.45 1.93 -28.03
C GLN A 107 -13.02 3.15 -27.28
N LEU A 108 -12.86 3.20 -25.96
CA LEU A 108 -13.34 4.32 -25.13
C LEU A 108 -12.65 5.64 -25.48
N ASP A 109 -11.35 5.60 -25.80
CA ASP A 109 -10.62 6.79 -26.25
C ASP A 109 -11.15 7.30 -27.59
N ARG A 110 -11.43 6.40 -28.55
CA ARG A 110 -12.03 6.73 -29.86
C ARG A 110 -13.45 7.28 -29.78
N GLU A 111 -14.22 6.90 -28.77
CA GLU A 111 -15.55 7.49 -28.52
C GLU A 111 -15.44 8.98 -28.13
N GLY A 112 -14.25 9.45 -27.72
CA GLY A 112 -13.94 10.86 -27.49
C GLY A 112 -14.50 11.43 -26.18
N ASP A 113 -15.01 10.57 -25.31
CA ASP A 113 -15.78 10.93 -24.12
C ASP A 113 -14.92 11.00 -22.84
N VAL A 114 -13.73 10.40 -22.88
CA VAL A 114 -12.75 10.40 -21.78
C VAL A 114 -11.90 11.66 -21.83
N ASP A 115 -11.84 12.40 -20.73
CA ASP A 115 -11.01 13.61 -20.61
C ASP A 115 -9.60 13.27 -20.09
N LEU A 116 -9.49 12.29 -19.18
CA LEU A 116 -8.24 11.92 -18.51
C LEU A 116 -8.18 10.41 -18.27
N TRP A 117 -7.03 9.80 -18.53
CA TRP A 117 -6.74 8.42 -18.16
C TRP A 117 -5.93 8.36 -16.86
N HIS A 118 -6.25 7.39 -16.01
CA HIS A 118 -5.60 7.19 -14.73
C HIS A 118 -5.17 5.73 -14.58
N ALA A 119 -3.86 5.49 -14.62
CA ALA A 119 -3.28 4.21 -14.24
C ALA A 119 -3.12 4.14 -12.71
N GLU A 120 -3.98 3.38 -12.03
CA GLU A 120 -3.98 3.28 -10.56
C GLU A 120 -2.74 2.56 -10.01
N TRP A 121 -1.94 1.93 -10.88
CA TRP A 121 -0.65 1.32 -10.56
C TRP A 121 0.29 1.35 -11.78
N THR A 122 1.58 1.61 -11.56
CA THR A 122 2.58 1.84 -12.62
C THR A 122 2.61 0.78 -13.73
N PRO A 123 2.49 -0.53 -13.48
CA PRO A 123 2.41 -1.56 -14.52
C PRO A 123 1.23 -1.42 -15.50
N TYR A 124 0.14 -0.77 -15.08
CA TYR A 124 -1.06 -0.63 -15.93
C TYR A 124 -0.91 0.45 -17.01
N VAL A 125 0.18 1.23 -16.98
CA VAL A 125 0.57 2.13 -18.06
C VAL A 125 0.70 1.39 -19.39
N GLU A 126 1.15 0.12 -19.41
CA GLU A 126 1.27 -0.66 -20.65
C GLU A 126 -0.09 -0.97 -21.31
N ASN A 127 -1.20 -0.78 -20.60
CA ASN A 127 -2.54 -0.90 -21.17
C ASN A 127 -3.07 0.43 -21.74
N LEU A 128 -2.37 1.55 -21.49
CA LEU A 128 -2.70 2.88 -22.00
C LEU A 128 -1.73 3.34 -23.10
N ARG A 129 -0.42 3.11 -22.90
CA ARG A 129 0.66 3.59 -23.77
C ARG A 129 0.44 3.15 -25.22
N GLY A 130 0.28 4.13 -26.11
CA GLY A 130 0.07 3.91 -27.55
C GLY A 130 -1.36 3.53 -27.94
N PHE A 131 -2.29 3.46 -26.99
CA PHE A 131 -3.71 3.16 -27.21
C PHE A 131 -4.65 4.33 -26.87
N VAL A 132 -4.12 5.39 -26.25
CA VAL A 132 -4.87 6.59 -25.86
C VAL A 132 -4.28 7.83 -26.50
N SER A 133 -5.14 8.78 -26.87
CA SER A 133 -4.77 10.10 -27.39
C SER A 133 -4.83 11.19 -26.32
N LYS A 134 -5.59 10.93 -25.25
CA LYS A 134 -5.80 11.81 -24.10
C LYS A 134 -4.67 11.67 -23.06
N PRO A 135 -4.48 12.68 -22.18
CA PRO A 135 -3.44 12.65 -21.17
C PRO A 135 -3.68 11.49 -20.20
N TRP A 136 -2.60 10.98 -19.64
CA TRP A 136 -2.66 9.92 -18.66
C TRP A 136 -1.73 10.19 -17.47
N ILE A 137 -2.24 9.88 -16.29
CA ILE A 137 -1.49 9.98 -15.03
C ILE A 137 -1.17 8.60 -14.48
N ILE A 138 -0.12 8.55 -13.66
CA ILE A 138 0.23 7.36 -12.88
C ILE A 138 -0.03 7.66 -11.40
N ASN A 139 -0.76 6.80 -10.71
CA ASN A 139 -0.75 6.74 -9.24
C ASN A 139 0.28 5.69 -8.81
N ALA A 140 1.49 6.16 -8.54
CA ALA A 140 2.61 5.33 -8.11
C ALA A 140 2.47 5.05 -6.61
N HIS A 141 1.83 3.93 -6.27
CA HIS A 141 1.62 3.51 -4.88
C HIS A 141 2.93 3.29 -4.13
N ASN A 142 3.96 2.84 -4.84
CA ASN A 142 5.34 2.73 -4.40
C ASN A 142 6.26 3.00 -5.59
N VAL A 143 7.53 3.34 -5.31
CA VAL A 143 8.62 3.11 -6.26
C VAL A 143 9.09 1.66 -6.11
N GLU A 144 8.73 0.80 -7.07
CA GLU A 144 8.95 -0.64 -7.00
C GLU A 144 10.44 -0.99 -7.05
N SER A 145 11.24 -0.25 -7.83
CA SER A 145 12.70 -0.41 -7.88
C SER A 145 13.35 -0.28 -6.50
N LEU A 146 12.92 0.68 -5.67
CA LEU A 146 13.43 0.84 -4.30
C LEU A 146 13.14 -0.39 -3.41
N ILE A 147 11.96 -1.00 -3.57
CA ILE A 147 11.61 -2.23 -2.84
C ILE A 147 12.55 -3.38 -3.24
N TRP A 148 12.84 -3.53 -4.53
CA TRP A 148 13.78 -4.53 -5.03
C TRP A 148 15.21 -4.30 -4.57
N GLN A 149 15.66 -3.04 -4.53
CA GLN A 149 16.95 -2.66 -3.96
C GLN A 149 17.04 -3.08 -2.49
N ARG A 150 16.00 -2.80 -1.67
CA ARG A 150 15.95 -3.20 -0.26
C ARG A 150 15.96 -4.71 -0.09
N TYR A 151 15.24 -5.44 -0.94
CA TYR A 151 15.31 -6.91 -0.96
C TYR A 151 16.72 -7.42 -1.22
N ARG A 152 17.46 -6.81 -2.15
CA ARG A 152 18.86 -7.15 -2.40
C ARG A 152 19.72 -6.89 -1.15
N ASP A 153 19.56 -5.74 -0.52
CA ASP A 153 20.45 -5.27 0.56
C ASP A 153 20.31 -6.07 1.85
N VAL A 154 19.09 -6.55 2.17
CA VAL A 154 18.86 -7.40 3.35
C VAL A 154 19.23 -8.87 3.13
N GLN A 155 19.55 -9.26 1.88
CA GLN A 155 19.66 -10.67 1.52
C GLN A 155 21.06 -11.25 1.74
N ARG A 156 21.15 -12.24 2.64
CA ARG A 156 22.43 -12.92 2.95
C ARG A 156 22.89 -13.89 1.85
N ASN A 157 21.98 -14.46 1.07
CA ASN A 157 22.32 -15.43 0.02
C ASN A 157 22.67 -14.71 -1.29
N ARG A 158 23.90 -14.89 -1.78
CA ARG A 158 24.46 -14.19 -2.95
C ARG A 158 23.68 -14.43 -4.25
N MET A 159 23.19 -15.64 -4.50
CA MET A 159 22.41 -15.96 -5.71
C MET A 159 21.05 -15.24 -5.72
N LYS A 160 20.39 -15.23 -4.56
CA LYS A 160 19.13 -14.48 -4.39
C LYS A 160 19.37 -12.97 -4.49
N ALA A 161 20.46 -12.46 -3.91
CA ALA A 161 20.84 -11.05 -4.03
C ALA A 161 21.11 -10.64 -5.48
N TRP A 162 21.81 -11.48 -6.26
CA TRP A 162 22.01 -11.27 -7.70
C TRP A 162 20.68 -11.19 -8.46
N TYR A 163 19.76 -12.13 -8.21
CA TYR A 163 18.44 -12.11 -8.84
C TYR A 163 17.64 -10.84 -8.49
N PHE A 164 17.64 -10.42 -7.22
CA PHE A 164 16.98 -9.18 -6.80
C PHE A 164 17.63 -7.94 -7.42
N ASN A 165 18.95 -7.92 -7.59
CA ASN A 165 19.63 -6.84 -8.30
C ASN A 165 19.22 -6.76 -9.78
N MET A 166 19.07 -7.91 -10.44
CA MET A 166 18.57 -7.97 -11.82
C MET A 166 17.14 -7.45 -11.92
N GLN A 167 16.26 -7.80 -10.98
CA GLN A 167 14.89 -7.27 -10.95
C GLN A 167 14.87 -5.76 -10.68
N TYR A 168 15.69 -5.27 -9.75
CA TYR A 168 15.86 -3.84 -9.46
C TYR A 168 16.20 -3.05 -10.73
N GLN A 169 17.22 -3.47 -11.49
CA GLN A 169 17.63 -2.77 -12.72
C GLN A 169 16.54 -2.75 -13.79
N ARG A 170 15.77 -3.84 -13.93
CA ARG A 170 14.65 -3.90 -14.89
C ARG A 170 13.51 -2.98 -14.47
N PHE A 171 13.19 -2.95 -13.18
CA PHE A 171 12.16 -2.06 -12.66
C PHE A 171 12.56 -0.60 -12.75
N GLU A 172 13.81 -0.27 -12.43
CA GLU A 172 14.31 1.10 -12.54
C GLU A 172 14.20 1.62 -13.97
N ALA A 173 14.67 0.85 -14.97
CA ALA A 173 14.53 1.23 -16.38
C ALA A 173 13.07 1.35 -16.83
N TYR A 174 12.20 0.45 -16.36
CA TYR A 174 10.77 0.48 -16.65
C TYR A 174 10.07 1.70 -16.05
N GLU A 175 10.23 1.93 -14.75
CA GLU A 175 9.63 3.04 -14.02
C GLU A 175 10.14 4.38 -14.56
N GLN A 176 11.44 4.48 -14.85
CA GLN A 176 12.03 5.67 -15.45
C GLN A 176 11.31 6.05 -16.75
N ARG A 177 11.11 5.09 -17.65
CA ARG A 177 10.39 5.33 -18.90
C ARG A 177 8.93 5.69 -18.68
N ALA A 178 8.22 4.93 -17.83
CA ALA A 178 6.80 5.20 -17.55
C ALA A 178 6.60 6.59 -16.94
N PHE A 179 7.46 6.99 -16.01
CA PHE A 179 7.36 8.26 -15.29
C PHE A 179 7.71 9.47 -16.17
N GLN A 180 8.63 9.32 -17.13
CA GLN A 180 8.97 10.37 -18.10
C GLN A 180 7.86 10.64 -19.12
N GLU A 181 7.12 9.60 -19.51
CA GLU A 181 6.08 9.72 -20.54
C GLU A 181 4.71 10.15 -19.97
N ALA A 182 4.51 10.07 -18.65
CA ALA A 182 3.26 10.43 -18.00
C ALA A 182 3.05 11.94 -17.95
N SER A 183 1.81 12.40 -18.14
CA SER A 183 1.45 13.82 -17.96
C SER A 183 1.63 14.27 -16.51
N CYS A 184 1.41 13.34 -15.56
CA CYS A 184 1.69 13.53 -14.14
C CYS A 184 1.94 12.19 -13.45
N VAL A 185 2.92 12.16 -12.54
CA VAL A 185 3.13 11.07 -11.59
C VAL A 185 2.66 11.51 -10.21
N VAL A 186 1.62 10.87 -9.70
CA VAL A 186 1.13 11.02 -8.33
C VAL A 186 1.80 9.97 -7.45
N THR A 187 2.53 10.41 -6.43
CA THR A 187 3.24 9.54 -5.48
C THR A 187 2.59 9.58 -4.09
N CYS A 188 2.85 8.56 -3.28
CA CYS A 188 2.31 8.46 -1.92
C CYS A 188 3.09 9.24 -0.85
N THR A 189 4.32 9.64 -1.15
CA THR A 189 5.26 10.22 -0.16
C THR A 189 6.20 11.22 -0.85
N ASP A 190 6.73 12.19 -0.08
CA ASP A 190 7.74 13.12 -0.59
C ASP A 190 9.06 12.43 -0.98
N ASP A 191 9.40 11.33 -0.30
CA ASP A 191 10.58 10.53 -0.61
C ASP A 191 10.42 9.86 -1.99
N ASP A 192 9.27 9.24 -2.26
CA ASP A 192 8.94 8.67 -3.57
C ASP A 192 8.91 9.77 -4.65
N ALA A 193 8.36 10.95 -4.33
CA ALA A 193 8.34 12.09 -5.24
C ALA A 193 9.75 12.58 -5.60
N THR A 194 10.65 12.59 -4.62
CA THR A 194 12.06 12.94 -4.82
C THR A 194 12.72 11.94 -5.74
N ILE A 195 12.49 10.63 -5.56
CA ILE A 195 13.02 9.59 -6.45
C ILE A 195 12.45 9.75 -7.87
N ALA A 196 11.14 9.98 -8.00
CA ALA A 196 10.49 10.21 -9.29
C ALA A 196 11.09 11.41 -10.04
N ARG A 197 11.35 12.54 -9.35
CA ARG A 197 11.95 13.72 -9.98
C ARG A 197 13.43 13.53 -10.31
N THR A 198 14.22 13.00 -9.38
CA THR A 198 15.69 13.02 -9.47
C THR A 198 16.30 11.81 -10.14
N THR A 199 15.72 10.62 -9.93
CA THR A 199 16.24 9.35 -10.47
C THR A 199 15.47 8.95 -11.72
N MET A 200 14.14 9.12 -11.70
CA MET A 200 13.29 8.75 -12.82
C MET A 200 13.12 9.89 -13.85
N ASN A 201 13.52 11.12 -13.53
CA ASN A 201 13.38 12.32 -14.37
C ASN A 201 11.93 12.61 -14.80
N ALA A 202 10.96 12.36 -13.93
CA ALA A 202 9.58 12.80 -14.15
C ALA A 202 9.49 14.34 -14.06
N GLU A 203 8.93 14.97 -15.08
CA GLU A 203 8.81 16.44 -15.13
C GLU A 203 7.73 16.96 -14.17
N ASN A 204 6.56 16.31 -14.14
CA ASN A 204 5.43 16.69 -13.31
C ASN A 204 5.14 15.59 -12.26
N VAL A 205 5.48 15.89 -11.00
CA VAL A 205 5.28 14.97 -9.88
C VAL A 205 4.50 15.66 -8.77
N GLN A 206 3.41 15.03 -8.36
CA GLN A 206 2.54 15.46 -7.26
C GLN A 206 2.55 14.40 -6.15
N VAL A 207 2.18 14.81 -4.93
CA VAL A 207 2.15 13.93 -3.76
C VAL A 207 0.74 13.90 -3.20
N VAL A 208 0.10 12.74 -3.23
CA VAL A 208 -1.16 12.49 -2.50
C VAL A 208 -0.87 11.39 -1.51
N SER A 209 -0.78 11.75 -0.23
CA SER A 209 -0.45 10.79 0.83
C SER A 209 -1.47 9.66 0.95
N ASN A 210 -1.09 8.57 1.61
CA ASN A 210 -2.09 7.65 2.16
C ASN A 210 -2.80 8.31 3.34
N GLY A 211 -4.03 7.92 3.58
CA GLY A 211 -4.87 8.48 4.63
C GLY A 211 -5.45 7.44 5.57
N VAL A 212 -6.36 7.92 6.40
CA VAL A 212 -7.20 7.19 7.32
C VAL A 212 -8.46 8.01 7.55
N ASP A 213 -9.57 7.35 7.91
CA ASP A 213 -10.75 8.03 8.44
C ASP A 213 -10.69 7.93 9.97
N THR A 214 -10.32 9.03 10.63
CA THR A 214 -10.16 9.02 12.10
C THR A 214 -11.47 8.99 12.86
N SER A 215 -12.61 9.26 12.18
CA SER A 215 -13.94 9.26 12.80
C SER A 215 -14.44 7.86 13.12
N ARG A 216 -13.86 6.83 12.50
CA ARG A 216 -14.17 5.42 12.74
C ARG A 216 -13.68 4.89 14.09
N PHE A 217 -12.74 5.59 14.72
CA PHE A 217 -12.13 5.12 15.96
C PHE A 217 -12.66 5.87 17.17
N THR A 218 -13.06 5.13 18.19
CA THR A 218 -13.36 5.71 19.49
C THR A 218 -12.04 6.00 20.20
N THR A 219 -11.90 7.16 20.87
CA THR A 219 -10.70 7.43 21.70
C THR A 219 -10.98 7.62 23.18
N ASP A 220 -12.22 7.92 23.52
CA ASP A 220 -12.57 8.30 24.87
C ASP A 220 -12.78 7.03 25.71
N SER A 221 -12.20 7.02 26.92
CA SER A 221 -12.40 5.95 27.91
C SER A 221 -11.95 4.55 27.48
N ILE A 222 -11.01 4.43 26.52
CA ILE A 222 -10.44 3.13 26.16
C ILE A 222 -9.57 2.60 27.29
N ASN A 223 -9.95 1.44 27.83
CA ASN A 223 -9.10 0.66 28.71
C ASN A 223 -8.20 -0.29 27.89
N ARG A 224 -7.00 0.20 27.53
CA ARG A 224 -6.00 -0.57 26.79
C ARG A 224 -5.32 -1.60 27.70
N ASP A 225 -5.10 -2.81 27.19
CA ASP A 225 -4.20 -3.75 27.87
C ASP A 225 -2.75 -3.40 27.50
N HIS A 226 -2.06 -2.71 28.40
CA HIS A 226 -0.64 -2.39 28.25
C HIS A 226 0.29 -3.61 28.08
N ASN A 227 -0.19 -4.83 28.34
CA ASN A 227 0.56 -6.07 28.07
C ASN A 227 0.29 -6.62 26.68
N GLU A 228 -0.61 -6.05 25.88
CA GLU A 228 -0.92 -6.53 24.55
C GLU A 228 -0.19 -5.73 23.48
N LEU A 229 0.73 -6.40 22.78
CA LEU A 229 1.36 -5.89 21.57
C LEU A 229 0.56 -6.32 20.35
N LEU A 230 0.38 -5.42 19.40
CA LEU A 230 -0.33 -5.68 18.14
C LEU A 230 0.63 -5.61 16.96
N PHE A 231 0.57 -6.59 16.06
CA PHE A 231 1.06 -6.46 14.70
C PHE A 231 -0.13 -6.49 13.75
N LEU A 232 -0.26 -5.48 12.90
CA LEU A 232 -1.27 -5.41 11.84
C LEU A 232 -0.62 -5.42 10.45
N GLY A 233 -1.22 -6.13 9.50
CA GLY A 233 -0.91 -5.97 8.07
C GLY A 233 -1.20 -7.22 7.24
N SER A 234 -1.34 -7.07 5.92
CA SER A 234 -1.51 -8.20 5.00
C SER A 234 -0.37 -9.22 5.13
N LEU A 235 -0.70 -10.47 5.45
CA LEU A 235 0.23 -11.57 5.64
C LEU A 235 0.53 -12.31 4.33
N ALA A 236 -0.11 -11.92 3.23
CA ALA A 236 0.33 -12.25 1.87
C ALA A 236 1.53 -11.38 1.43
N TRP A 237 1.72 -10.20 2.04
CA TRP A 237 2.79 -9.28 1.66
C TRP A 237 4.12 -9.61 2.35
N ARG A 238 5.14 -9.88 1.53
CA ARG A 238 6.44 -10.41 1.99
C ARG A 238 7.17 -9.53 3.02
N PRO A 239 7.17 -8.19 2.95
CA PRO A 239 7.75 -7.35 4.00
C PRO A 239 7.08 -7.52 5.37
N ASN A 240 5.76 -7.70 5.42
CA ASN A 240 5.06 -8.01 6.66
C ASN A 240 5.47 -9.39 7.20
N LEU A 241 5.59 -10.41 6.33
CA LEU A 241 6.05 -11.73 6.75
C LEU A 241 7.50 -11.72 7.29
N ASP A 242 8.40 -10.90 6.71
CA ASP A 242 9.75 -10.71 7.26
C ASP A 242 9.71 -10.10 8.66
N ALA A 243 8.90 -9.05 8.85
CA ALA A 243 8.73 -8.40 10.15
C ALA A 243 8.10 -9.33 11.19
N VAL A 244 7.06 -10.09 10.84
CA VAL A 244 6.45 -11.09 11.73
C VAL A 244 7.47 -12.17 12.11
N LYS A 245 8.27 -12.65 11.16
CA LYS A 245 9.33 -13.62 11.45
C LYS A 245 10.34 -13.05 12.46
N LEU A 246 10.81 -11.81 12.25
CA LEU A 246 11.73 -11.13 13.16
C LEU A 246 11.11 -10.94 14.55
N LEU A 247 9.83 -10.58 14.58
CA LEU A 247 9.07 -10.38 15.80
C LEU A 247 8.97 -11.67 16.61
N LEU A 248 8.59 -12.78 15.98
CA LEU A 248 8.44 -14.08 16.64
C LEU A 248 9.78 -14.71 17.04
N ASP A 249 10.79 -14.63 16.19
CA ASP A 249 12.04 -15.36 16.37
C ASP A 249 13.04 -14.61 17.26
N SER A 250 12.90 -13.29 17.47
CA SER A 250 13.92 -12.51 18.19
C SER A 250 13.37 -11.39 19.09
N ILE A 251 12.51 -10.50 18.58
CA ILE A 251 12.08 -9.31 19.33
C ILE A 251 11.14 -9.67 20.48
N PHE A 252 10.06 -10.42 20.21
CA PHE A 252 9.06 -10.77 21.21
C PHE A 252 9.61 -11.68 22.32
N PRO A 253 10.43 -12.71 22.04
CA PRO A 253 11.12 -13.46 23.10
C PRO A 253 11.96 -12.55 24.02
N ALA A 254 12.71 -11.60 23.47
CA ALA A 254 13.52 -10.67 24.26
C ALA A 254 12.68 -9.73 25.14
N ILE A 255 11.54 -9.26 24.64
CA ILE A 255 10.57 -8.48 25.45
C ILE A 255 10.04 -9.33 26.60
N ARG A 256 9.67 -10.60 26.35
CA ARG A 256 9.09 -11.48 27.36
C ARG A 256 10.03 -11.87 28.49
N VAL A 257 11.35 -11.82 28.28
CA VAL A 257 12.33 -12.01 29.38
C VAL A 257 12.13 -10.94 30.46
N GLN A 258 11.84 -9.70 30.07
CA GLN A 258 11.68 -8.58 30.99
C GLN A 258 10.21 -8.38 31.40
N LEU A 259 9.26 -8.66 30.49
CA LEU A 259 7.81 -8.51 30.68
C LEU A 259 7.10 -9.85 30.39
N PRO A 260 7.11 -10.82 31.33
CA PRO A 260 6.65 -12.18 31.06
C PRO A 260 5.14 -12.32 30.77
N LYS A 261 4.34 -11.33 31.18
CA LYS A 261 2.89 -11.26 30.95
C LYS A 261 2.50 -10.70 29.58
N THR A 262 3.46 -10.17 28.81
CA THR A 262 3.17 -9.59 27.49
C THR A 262 2.64 -10.65 26.54
N ARG A 263 1.58 -10.28 25.81
CA ARG A 263 0.96 -11.03 24.72
C ARG A 263 1.21 -10.33 23.40
N LEU A 264 1.27 -11.11 22.32
CA LEU A 264 1.39 -10.61 20.96
C LEU A 264 0.19 -11.07 20.13
N THR A 265 -0.57 -10.12 19.62
CA THR A 265 -1.68 -10.36 18.70
C THR A 265 -1.24 -10.01 17.29
N ILE A 266 -1.29 -10.96 16.36
CA ILE A 266 -0.99 -10.77 14.94
C ILE A 266 -2.32 -10.79 14.19
N VAL A 267 -2.62 -9.71 13.46
CA VAL A 267 -3.85 -9.56 12.68
C VAL A 267 -3.49 -9.29 11.23
N GLY A 268 -4.08 -10.04 10.30
CA GLY A 268 -3.81 -9.80 8.89
C GLY A 268 -4.51 -10.72 7.91
N PHE A 269 -4.55 -10.28 6.65
CA PHE A 269 -5.17 -11.00 5.54
C PHE A 269 -4.26 -12.11 5.02
N GLU A 270 -4.83 -13.28 4.71
CA GLU A 270 -4.17 -14.45 4.13
C GLU A 270 -2.89 -14.91 4.86
N PRO A 271 -2.98 -15.34 6.14
CA PRO A 271 -1.83 -15.94 6.82
C PRO A 271 -1.38 -17.22 6.11
N PRO A 272 -0.08 -17.37 5.78
CA PRO A 272 0.41 -18.60 5.19
C PRO A 272 0.42 -19.74 6.23
N SER A 273 0.27 -20.98 5.76
CA SER A 273 0.16 -22.17 6.63
C SER A 273 1.32 -22.33 7.62
N TRP A 274 2.55 -21.98 7.21
CA TRP A 274 3.72 -22.04 8.11
C TRP A 274 3.57 -21.09 9.31
N LEU A 275 2.96 -19.92 9.12
CA LEU A 275 2.78 -18.93 10.18
C LEU A 275 1.73 -19.40 11.17
N VAL A 276 0.62 -19.97 10.66
CA VAL A 276 -0.43 -20.59 11.49
C VAL A 276 0.18 -21.69 12.36
N SER A 277 0.93 -22.63 11.77
CA SER A 277 1.58 -23.71 12.50
C SER A 277 2.61 -23.21 13.52
N ARG A 278 3.34 -22.14 13.19
CA ARG A 278 4.34 -21.54 14.08
C ARG A 278 3.68 -20.89 15.30
N VAL A 279 2.62 -20.10 15.09
CA VAL A 279 1.90 -19.41 16.18
C VAL A 279 1.23 -20.41 17.12
N ALA A 280 0.67 -21.51 16.59
CA ALA A 280 0.06 -22.56 17.40
C ALA A 280 1.01 -23.21 18.44
N GLN A 281 2.33 -23.07 18.27
CA GLN A 281 3.35 -23.59 19.17
C GLN A 281 3.87 -22.56 20.17
N LEU A 282 3.47 -21.29 20.06
CA LEU A 282 4.02 -20.19 20.85
C LEU A 282 3.02 -19.73 21.92
N PRO A 283 3.36 -19.81 23.22
CA PRO A 283 2.50 -19.26 24.26
C PRO A 283 2.45 -17.74 24.19
N ASN A 284 1.29 -17.16 24.52
CA ASN A 284 1.04 -15.72 24.50
C ASN A 284 1.17 -15.07 23.12
N VAL A 285 1.02 -15.84 22.04
CA VAL A 285 0.90 -15.32 20.68
C VAL A 285 -0.43 -15.77 20.09
N GLU A 286 -1.20 -14.83 19.56
CA GLU A 286 -2.47 -15.10 18.87
C GLU A 286 -2.39 -14.64 17.41
N LEU A 287 -3.07 -15.35 16.52
CA LEU A 287 -3.15 -15.02 15.09
C LEU A 287 -4.62 -14.94 14.67
N TYR A 288 -5.02 -13.77 14.20
CA TYR A 288 -6.34 -13.51 13.62
C TYR A 288 -6.18 -13.30 12.11
N GLY A 289 -6.48 -14.35 11.35
CA GLY A 289 -6.51 -14.30 9.89
C GLY A 289 -7.82 -13.72 9.36
N ASN A 290 -7.74 -12.80 8.40
CA ASN A 290 -8.91 -12.26 7.69
C ASN A 290 -9.97 -11.64 8.62
N ALA A 291 -9.53 -10.91 9.65
CA ALA A 291 -10.44 -10.21 10.55
C ALA A 291 -11.29 -9.18 9.77
N PRO A 292 -12.62 -9.11 10.03
CA PRO A 292 -13.52 -8.22 9.29
C PRO A 292 -13.29 -6.73 9.60
N GLN A 293 -12.76 -6.44 10.79
CA GLN A 293 -12.50 -5.09 11.30
C GLN A 293 -11.21 -5.10 12.12
N VAL A 294 -10.50 -3.98 12.10
CA VAL A 294 -9.21 -3.80 12.77
C VAL A 294 -9.34 -2.95 14.04
N GLU A 295 -10.40 -2.15 14.12
CA GLU A 295 -10.73 -1.22 15.20
C GLU A 295 -10.67 -1.89 16.57
N PRO A 296 -11.32 -3.06 16.81
CA PRO A 296 -11.30 -3.67 18.14
C PRO A 296 -9.90 -4.06 18.61
N PHE A 297 -9.01 -4.41 17.68
CA PHE A 297 -7.62 -4.74 17.99
C PHE A 297 -6.80 -3.49 18.29
N LEU A 298 -6.99 -2.43 17.52
CA LEU A 298 -6.33 -1.14 17.72
C LEU A 298 -6.77 -0.47 19.02
N GLU A 299 -8.04 -0.59 19.40
CA GLU A 299 -8.59 -0.06 20.65
C GLU A 299 -8.08 -0.85 21.87
N ARG A 300 -7.98 -2.18 21.80
CA ARG A 300 -7.51 -3.00 22.93
C ARG A 300 -6.00 -2.94 23.16
N ALA A 301 -5.21 -2.85 22.09
CA ALA A 301 -3.77 -3.00 22.17
C ALA A 301 -3.09 -1.92 23.03
N GLY A 302 -2.10 -2.35 23.81
CA GLY A 302 -1.22 -1.48 24.58
C GLY A 302 -0.30 -0.67 23.66
N ALA A 303 0.26 -1.32 22.64
CA ALA A 303 1.01 -0.68 21.57
C ALA A 303 1.02 -1.54 20.29
N MET A 304 1.02 -0.90 19.12
CA MET A 304 1.31 -1.55 17.86
C MET A 304 2.83 -1.56 17.60
N VAL A 305 3.37 -2.71 17.17
CA VAL A 305 4.77 -2.90 16.80
C VAL A 305 4.93 -3.08 15.29
N VAL A 306 5.81 -2.28 14.68
CA VAL A 306 6.08 -2.28 13.23
C VAL A 306 7.58 -2.45 12.96
N PRO A 307 8.15 -3.66 13.15
CA PRO A 307 9.58 -3.91 12.98
C PRO A 307 9.97 -4.14 11.51
N LEU A 308 9.48 -3.30 10.60
CA LEU A 308 9.73 -3.44 9.16
C LEU A 308 11.17 -3.07 8.81
N ARG A 309 11.83 -3.86 7.97
CA ARG A 309 13.16 -3.52 7.42
C ARG A 309 13.15 -3.41 5.89
N ILE A 310 11.99 -3.67 5.30
CA ILE A 310 11.72 -3.69 3.87
C ILE A 310 10.36 -3.03 3.67
N GLY A 311 10.18 -2.36 2.53
CA GLY A 311 8.93 -1.74 2.10
C GLY A 311 9.22 -0.55 1.19
N GLY A 312 8.17 0.04 0.61
CA GLY A 312 8.19 1.33 -0.10
C GLY A 312 6.89 2.08 0.24
N GLY A 313 6.79 3.37 -0.09
CA GLY A 313 5.62 4.17 0.30
C GLY A 313 5.37 4.25 1.80
N SER A 314 4.21 4.80 2.19
CA SER A 314 3.80 4.98 3.59
C SER A 314 2.98 3.80 4.15
N ARG A 315 2.86 3.71 5.49
CA ARG A 315 2.12 2.62 6.17
C ARG A 315 0.76 3.07 6.68
N ILE A 316 -0.30 2.69 5.97
CA ILE A 316 -1.69 2.90 6.41
C ILE A 316 -1.92 2.38 7.84
N LYS A 317 -1.37 1.21 8.20
CA LYS A 317 -1.50 0.67 9.57
C LYS A 317 -1.00 1.59 10.69
N ILE A 318 0.02 2.42 10.42
CA ILE A 318 0.50 3.41 11.40
C ILE A 318 -0.50 4.57 11.51
N LEU A 319 -1.07 5.00 10.37
CA LEU A 319 -2.14 6.00 10.35
C LEU A 319 -3.40 5.49 11.07
N GLU A 320 -3.79 4.23 10.86
CA GLU A 320 -4.91 3.59 11.58
C GLU A 320 -4.64 3.50 13.08
N ALA A 321 -3.45 3.07 13.49
CA ALA A 321 -3.11 2.98 14.91
C ALA A 321 -3.10 4.36 15.60
N LEU A 322 -2.40 5.34 15.05
CA LEU A 322 -2.38 6.70 15.61
C LEU A 322 -3.77 7.36 15.49
N GLY A 323 -4.47 7.09 14.40
CA GLY A 323 -5.88 7.43 14.16
C GLY A 323 -6.85 6.73 15.11
N ALA A 324 -6.41 5.75 15.90
CA ALA A 324 -7.11 5.14 17.03
C ALA A 324 -6.51 5.55 18.40
N ALA A 325 -5.53 6.47 18.43
CA ALA A 325 -4.70 6.79 19.60
C ALA A 325 -3.96 5.57 20.19
N CYS A 326 -3.73 4.53 19.38
CA CYS A 326 -2.91 3.38 19.73
C CYS A 326 -1.43 3.75 19.60
N PRO A 327 -0.62 3.61 20.66
CA PRO A 327 0.80 3.90 20.57
C PRO A 327 1.51 3.02 19.55
N VAL A 328 2.48 3.61 18.84
CA VAL A 328 3.23 2.90 17.80
C VAL A 328 4.72 2.89 18.11
N ILE A 329 5.30 1.69 18.04
CA ILE A 329 6.74 1.47 18.08
C ILE A 329 7.14 0.89 16.72
N SER A 330 7.98 1.60 15.98
CA SER A 330 8.32 1.27 14.60
C SER A 330 9.83 1.35 14.37
N THR A 331 10.30 0.75 13.30
CA THR A 331 11.60 1.14 12.70
C THR A 331 11.44 2.44 11.90
N ALA A 332 12.55 3.08 11.57
CA ALA A 332 12.55 4.22 10.64
C ALA A 332 11.97 3.80 9.27
N VAL A 333 12.33 2.62 8.76
CA VAL A 333 11.78 2.05 7.51
C VAL A 333 10.27 1.77 7.60
N GLY A 334 9.77 1.45 8.81
CA GLY A 334 8.34 1.27 9.04
C GLY A 334 7.58 2.60 9.08
N ALA A 335 8.19 3.68 9.55
CA ALA A 335 7.58 5.00 9.67
C ALA A 335 7.83 5.91 8.45
N GLU A 336 8.58 5.44 7.46
CA GLU A 336 8.92 6.18 6.23
C GLU A 336 7.68 6.71 5.50
N GLY A 337 7.85 7.87 4.86
CA GLY A 337 6.77 8.53 4.14
C GLY A 337 5.67 9.14 5.02
N LEU A 338 5.85 9.14 6.34
CA LEU A 338 4.96 9.78 7.31
C LEU A 338 5.66 10.95 7.98
N HIS A 339 4.99 12.10 8.08
CA HIS A 339 5.49 13.32 8.71
C HIS A 339 5.37 13.25 10.24
N LEU A 340 5.91 12.19 10.84
CA LEU A 340 5.88 11.94 12.28
C LEU A 340 7.26 12.22 12.88
N GLN A 341 7.32 13.04 13.93
CA GLN A 341 8.56 13.33 14.63
C GLN A 341 8.89 12.17 15.60
N PRO A 342 10.08 11.54 15.48
CA PRO A 342 10.51 10.51 16.42
C PRO A 342 10.46 11.02 17.87
N THR A 343 10.09 10.15 18.81
CA THR A 343 9.89 10.40 20.25
C THR A 343 8.71 11.30 20.61
N THR A 344 8.28 12.19 19.71
CA THR A 344 7.15 13.10 19.93
C THR A 344 5.84 12.48 19.44
N ASP A 345 5.82 11.94 18.23
CA ASP A 345 4.61 11.43 17.57
C ASP A 345 4.60 9.91 17.43
N ILE A 346 5.79 9.30 17.44
CA ILE A 346 6.01 7.86 17.26
C ILE A 346 7.32 7.44 17.94
N VAL A 347 7.38 6.20 18.46
CA VAL A 347 8.61 5.64 19.02
C VAL A 347 9.38 4.90 17.93
N ILE A 348 10.67 5.23 17.75
CA ILE A 348 11.52 4.63 16.71
C ILE A 348 12.65 3.79 17.32
N ALA A 349 12.81 2.56 16.82
CA ALA A 349 13.93 1.67 17.13
C ALA A 349 14.28 0.79 15.91
N ASN A 350 15.57 0.63 15.59
CA ASN A 350 15.99 0.12 14.28
C ASN A 350 16.63 -1.29 14.29
N THR A 351 17.18 -1.73 15.41
CA THR A 351 17.80 -3.07 15.56
C THR A 351 16.92 -3.95 16.42
N VAL A 352 17.11 -5.28 16.36
CA VAL A 352 16.34 -6.23 17.18
C VAL A 352 16.47 -5.90 18.67
N GLU A 353 17.70 -5.64 19.12
CA GLU A 353 18.05 -5.35 20.50
C GLU A 353 17.42 -4.03 20.94
N SER A 354 17.64 -2.96 20.17
CA SER A 354 17.08 -1.64 20.47
C SER A 354 15.55 -1.64 20.40
N PHE A 355 14.93 -2.45 19.53
CA PHE A 355 13.49 -2.57 19.42
C PHE A 355 12.87 -3.22 20.65
N ALA A 356 13.46 -4.34 21.12
CA ALA A 356 13.00 -5.00 22.34
C ALA A 356 13.18 -4.09 23.57
N ASP A 357 14.35 -3.49 23.75
CA ASP A 357 14.65 -2.62 24.89
C ASP A 357 13.77 -1.36 24.90
N THR A 358 13.60 -0.73 23.74
CA THR A 358 12.72 0.44 23.60
C THR A 358 11.27 0.07 23.88
N THR A 359 10.83 -1.10 23.43
CA THR A 359 9.47 -1.59 23.74
C THR A 359 9.27 -1.78 25.24
N VAL A 360 10.21 -2.44 25.92
CA VAL A 360 10.13 -2.64 27.38
C VAL A 360 10.09 -1.29 28.11
N LYS A 361 10.97 -0.35 27.76
CA LYS A 361 11.01 0.99 28.36
C LYS A 361 9.72 1.78 28.11
N ALA A 362 9.19 1.71 26.89
CA ALA A 362 7.97 2.41 26.49
C ALA A 362 6.75 1.87 27.26
N LEU A 363 6.61 0.54 27.38
CA LEU A 363 5.53 -0.07 28.15
C LEU A 363 5.65 0.19 29.65
N ALA A 364 6.89 0.26 30.19
CA ALA A 364 7.12 0.63 31.58
C ALA A 364 6.75 2.10 31.89
N ASN A 365 6.92 3.01 30.92
CA ASN A 365 6.47 4.40 31.00
C ASN A 365 5.22 4.64 30.14
N TYR A 366 4.16 3.89 30.43
CA TYR A 366 2.96 3.87 29.60
C TYR A 366 2.29 5.24 29.43
N ARG A 367 2.35 6.11 30.45
CA ARG A 367 1.79 7.47 30.37
C ARG A 367 2.49 8.32 29.31
N ALA A 368 3.82 8.29 29.25
CA ALA A 368 4.57 9.00 28.22
C ALA A 368 4.29 8.42 26.84
N LEU A 369 4.21 7.09 26.74
CA LEU A 369 3.87 6.40 25.49
C LEU A 369 2.49 6.81 24.96
N LEU A 370 1.48 6.95 25.84
CA LEU A 370 0.17 7.47 25.47
C LEU A 370 0.24 8.92 25.00
N GLN A 371 1.04 9.79 25.64
CA GLN A 371 1.21 11.17 25.20
C GLN A 371 1.80 11.24 23.77
N THR A 372 2.79 10.39 23.48
CA THR A 372 3.34 10.25 22.12
C THR A 372 2.26 9.84 21.12
N ALA A 373 1.40 8.87 21.46
CA ALA A 373 0.31 8.43 20.60
C ALA A 373 -0.73 9.54 20.34
N HIS A 374 -1.06 10.36 21.34
CA HIS A 374 -1.97 11.49 21.18
C HIS A 374 -1.37 12.59 20.30
N SER A 375 -0.08 12.88 20.43
CA SER A 375 0.61 13.80 19.53
C SER A 375 0.57 13.28 18.08
N GLY A 376 0.91 12.00 17.88
CA GLY A 376 0.81 11.35 16.58
C GLY A 376 -0.60 11.37 15.99
N ARG A 377 -1.64 11.15 16.80
CA ARG A 377 -3.04 11.31 16.37
C ARG A 377 -3.32 12.71 15.83
N ASN A 378 -2.83 13.76 16.49
CA ASN A 378 -3.05 15.14 16.05
C ASN A 378 -2.42 15.39 14.67
N VAL A 379 -1.22 14.85 14.44
CA VAL A 379 -0.59 14.88 13.11
C VAL A 379 -1.44 14.13 12.09
N VAL A 380 -1.94 12.94 12.44
CA VAL A 380 -2.82 12.14 11.58
C VAL A 380 -4.08 12.90 11.16
N ARG A 381 -4.82 13.45 12.13
CA ARG A 381 -6.04 14.23 11.86
C ARG A 381 -5.80 15.48 11.02
N ALA A 382 -4.63 16.10 11.17
CA ALA A 382 -4.32 17.34 10.47
C ALA A 382 -3.87 17.13 9.01
N ARG A 383 -3.35 15.95 8.66
CA ARG A 383 -2.64 15.74 7.39
C ARG A 383 -3.13 14.55 6.56
N TYR A 384 -3.76 13.57 7.19
CA TYR A 384 -3.96 12.25 6.62
C TYR A 384 -5.43 11.83 6.60
N GLU A 385 -6.36 12.79 6.57
CA GLU A 385 -7.79 12.51 6.37
C GLU A 385 -8.09 12.21 4.89
N TRP A 386 -8.80 11.12 4.64
CA TRP A 386 -9.15 10.71 3.27
C TRP A 386 -9.89 11.79 2.47
N SER A 387 -10.77 12.56 3.10
CA SER A 387 -11.54 13.61 2.43
C SER A 387 -10.64 14.68 1.81
N SER A 388 -9.66 15.18 2.56
CA SER A 388 -8.72 16.19 2.09
C SER A 388 -7.79 15.64 0.99
N LEU A 389 -7.35 14.39 1.12
CA LEU A 389 -6.50 13.74 0.13
C LEU A 389 -7.25 13.43 -1.18
N ALA A 390 -8.54 13.11 -1.10
CA ALA A 390 -9.40 12.93 -2.27
C ALA A 390 -9.60 14.25 -3.02
N GLU A 391 -9.87 15.34 -2.31
CA GLU A 391 -9.96 16.70 -2.90
C GLU A 391 -8.67 17.05 -3.63
N GLN A 392 -7.51 16.82 -3.01
CA GLN A 392 -6.20 17.05 -3.63
C GLN A 392 -6.01 16.25 -4.92
N LEU A 393 -6.43 14.98 -4.97
CA LEU A 393 -6.37 14.18 -6.19
C LEU A 393 -7.29 14.75 -7.28
N GLY A 394 -8.47 15.23 -6.92
CA GLY A 394 -9.39 15.91 -7.84
C GLY A 394 -8.79 17.17 -8.45
N GLU A 395 -8.16 18.02 -7.64
CA GLU A 395 -7.45 19.21 -8.12
C GLU A 395 -6.33 18.84 -9.11
N ILE A 396 -5.60 17.75 -8.85
CA ILE A 396 -4.56 17.25 -9.77
C ILE A 396 -5.17 16.85 -11.12
N TRP A 397 -6.32 16.18 -11.13
CA TRP A 397 -7.01 15.83 -12.37
C TRP A 397 -7.40 17.07 -13.16
N GLU A 398 -7.96 18.09 -12.51
CA GLU A 398 -8.36 19.35 -13.15
C GLU A 398 -7.16 20.11 -13.73
N MET A 399 -6.03 20.14 -13.00
CA MET A 399 -4.78 20.76 -13.47
C MET A 399 -4.24 20.10 -14.75
N GLN A 400 -4.41 18.78 -14.92
CA GLN A 400 -3.95 18.10 -16.14
C GLN A 400 -4.74 18.54 -17.37
N LEU A 401 -6.05 18.77 -17.23
CA LEU A 401 -6.89 19.26 -18.34
C LEU A 401 -6.57 20.71 -18.71
N ALA A 402 -6.30 21.56 -17.72
CA ALA A 402 -5.99 22.97 -17.96
C ALA A 402 -4.67 23.17 -18.72
N THR A 403 -3.68 22.31 -18.45
CA THR A 403 -2.35 22.39 -19.06
C THR A 403 -2.39 22.02 -20.56
N GLU A 404 -3.20 21.04 -20.95
CA GLU A 404 -3.39 20.71 -22.37
C GLU A 404 -4.15 21.79 -23.14
N GLY A 405 -5.15 22.43 -22.52
CA GLY A 405 -5.88 23.53 -23.13
C GLY A 405 -4.98 24.74 -23.47
N MET A 406 -3.89 24.93 -22.72
CA MET A 406 -2.88 25.96 -22.98
C MET A 406 -1.84 25.57 -24.05
N LEU A 407 -1.56 24.28 -24.23
CA LEU A 407 -0.61 23.80 -25.25
C LEU A 407 -1.27 23.63 -26.64
N ALA A 408 -2.60 23.60 -26.70
CA ALA A 408 -3.39 23.48 -27.93
C ALA A 408 -3.73 24.83 -28.61
N VAL A 409 -3.30 25.96 -28.03
CA VAL A 409 -3.45 27.33 -28.55
C VAL A 409 -2.09 27.86 -28.98
#